data_AF-A0A9P7Y792-F1
#
_entry.id   AF-A0A9P7Y792-F1
#
_cell.length_a   1.000
_cell.length_b   1.000
_cell.length_c   1.000
_cell.angle_alpha   90.00
_cell.angle_beta   90.00
_cell.angle_gamma   90.00
#
_symmetry.space_group_name_H-M   'P 1'
#
loop_
_entity.id
_entity.type
_entity.pdbx_description
1 polymer ?
#
loop_
_entity_poly.entity_id
_entity_poly.type
_entity_poly.pdbx_seq_one_letter_code
_entity_poly.pdbx_strand_id
1 'polypeptide(L)'
;PWATEHALGEYWDCARILPNELVFINPRKSPLSFSSKRVFKTVPKSRWNRPGGIVREESPIRHRDIVKRIYPAFSKRSVKALEPVEHGHIDCFVKIMHRLGSTAKGI
;
A
#
# COMPACT_ATOMS: atom_id res chain seq x y z
N PRO A 1 14.46 9.37 -2.26
CA PRO A 1 13.95 8.23 -3.07
C PRO A 1 14.99 7.74 -4.10
N TRP A 2 15.44 8.62 -5.00
CA TRP A 2 16.36 8.27 -6.09
C TRP A 2 17.76 7.85 -5.65
N ALA A 3 18.30 8.46 -4.59
CA ALA A 3 19.60 8.05 -4.03
C ALA A 3 19.57 6.61 -3.47
N THR A 4 18.46 6.21 -2.85
CA THR A 4 18.25 4.86 -2.34
C THR A 4 18.07 3.86 -3.47
N GLU A 5 17.33 4.23 -4.51
CA GLU A 5 17.13 3.41 -5.70
C GLU A 5 18.45 3.17 -6.44
N HIS A 6 19.27 4.22 -6.61
CA HIS A 6 20.60 4.10 -7.21
C HIS A 6 21.51 3.18 -6.40
N ALA A 7 21.57 3.36 -5.07
CA ALA A 7 22.36 2.51 -4.18
C ALA A 7 21.89 1.05 -4.18
N LEU A 8 20.58 0.80 -4.34
CA LEU A 8 20.03 -0.55 -4.45
C LEU A 8 20.23 -1.15 -5.84
N GLY A 9 20.32 -0.35 -6.90
CA GLY A 9 20.57 -0.82 -8.27
C GLY A 9 21.93 -1.50 -8.46
N GLU A 10 22.90 -1.24 -7.59
CA GLU A 10 24.19 -1.95 -7.56
C GLU A 10 24.07 -3.39 -7.02
N TYR A 11 22.98 -3.71 -6.31
CA TYR A 11 22.70 -5.04 -5.77
C TYR A 11 21.71 -5.78 -6.67
N TRP A 12 22.07 -6.99 -7.07
CA TRP A 12 21.38 -7.71 -8.15
C TRP A 12 19.90 -8.01 -7.87
N ASP A 13 19.58 -8.67 -6.75
CA ASP A 13 18.23 -9.21 -6.56
C ASP A 13 17.73 -9.13 -5.12
N CYS A 14 18.62 -9.31 -4.15
CA CYS A 14 18.35 -9.12 -2.74
C CYS A 14 19.57 -8.52 -2.02
N ALA A 15 19.31 -7.67 -1.04
CA ALA A 15 20.32 -7.06 -0.20
C ALA A 15 19.97 -7.28 1.28
N ARG A 16 20.97 -7.62 2.09
CA ARG A 16 20.82 -7.66 3.55
C ARG A 16 21.02 -6.26 4.10
N ILE A 17 19.95 -5.66 4.61
CA ILE A 17 19.99 -4.29 5.14
C ILE A 17 20.30 -4.30 6.65
N LEU A 18 19.91 -5.37 7.35
CA LEU A 18 20.19 -5.57 8.79
C LEU A 18 20.45 -7.06 9.07
N PRO A 19 20.96 -7.43 10.27
CA PRO A 19 21.28 -8.82 10.59
C PRO A 19 20.17 -9.82 10.27
N ASN A 20 18.90 -9.44 10.45
CA ASN A 20 17.76 -10.33 10.19
C ASN A 20 16.78 -9.75 9.15
N GLU A 21 17.19 -8.74 8.37
CA GLU A 21 16.31 -8.12 7.38
C GLU A 21 16.92 -8.18 5.98
N LEU A 22 16.12 -8.68 5.05
CA LEU A 22 16.42 -8.78 3.63
C LEU A 22 15.45 -7.89 2.86
N VAL A 23 15.98 -7.17 1.87
CA VAL A 23 15.18 -6.45 0.88
C VAL A 23 15.35 -7.13 -0.46
N PHE A 24 14.22 -7.40 -1.11
CA PHE A 24 14.18 -7.92 -2.47
C PHE A 24 13.96 -6.75 -3.42
N ILE A 25 14.96 -6.47 -4.24
CA ILE A 25 14.94 -5.37 -5.21
C ILE A 25 14.15 -5.82 -6.44
N ASN A 26 14.31 -7.08 -6.82
CA ASN A 26 13.55 -7.69 -7.90
C ASN A 26 12.27 -8.36 -7.36
N PRO A 27 11.06 -7.83 -7.66
CA PRO A 27 9.81 -8.37 -7.12
C PRO A 27 9.53 -9.79 -7.61
N ARG A 28 10.08 -10.21 -8.76
CA ARG A 28 9.88 -11.58 -9.31
C ARG A 28 10.64 -12.64 -8.52
N LYS A 29 11.77 -12.28 -7.91
CA LYS A 29 12.59 -13.17 -7.09
C LYS A 29 12.25 -13.09 -5.61
N SER A 30 11.33 -12.19 -5.25
CA SER A 30 10.80 -12.14 -3.90
C SER A 30 9.99 -13.41 -3.61
N PRO A 31 10.34 -14.18 -2.57
CA PRO A 31 9.54 -15.32 -2.14
C PRO A 31 8.17 -14.88 -1.61
N LEU A 32 7.98 -13.57 -1.35
CA LEU A 32 6.70 -12.93 -1.01
C LEU A 32 5.79 -12.74 -2.23
N SER A 33 6.21 -13.12 -3.44
CA SER A 33 5.32 -13.19 -4.60
C SER A 33 4.06 -13.99 -4.23
N PHE A 34 2.89 -13.47 -4.62
CA PHE A 34 1.56 -13.82 -4.10
C PHE A 34 1.18 -15.33 -4.17
N SER A 35 1.96 -16.17 -4.84
CA SER A 35 1.77 -17.62 -4.96
C SER A 35 2.29 -18.42 -3.75
N SER A 36 3.28 -17.91 -3.00
CA SER A 36 3.97 -18.65 -1.92
C SER A 36 3.25 -18.55 -0.57
N LYS A 37 1.96 -18.85 -0.51
CA LYS A 37 1.08 -18.55 0.63
C LYS A 37 1.40 -19.26 1.96
N ARG A 38 2.35 -20.21 2.01
CA ARG A 38 2.56 -21.07 3.19
C ARG A 38 3.77 -20.76 4.07
N VAL A 39 4.84 -20.18 3.53
CA VAL A 39 6.13 -20.12 4.27
C VAL A 39 6.46 -18.72 4.80
N PHE A 40 5.99 -17.65 4.14
CA PHE A 40 6.50 -16.29 4.42
C PHE A 40 5.51 -15.33 5.08
N LYS A 41 4.26 -15.75 5.36
CA LYS A 41 3.34 -14.94 6.18
C LYS A 41 3.77 -14.82 7.64
N THR A 42 4.61 -15.75 8.09
CA THR A 42 5.18 -15.83 9.44
C THR A 42 6.47 -15.04 9.62
N VAL A 43 7.05 -14.47 8.55
CA VAL A 43 8.19 -13.57 8.70
C VAL A 43 7.64 -12.23 9.22
N PRO A 44 8.04 -11.79 10.44
CA PRO A 44 7.59 -10.52 10.96
C PRO A 44 8.06 -9.42 10.02
N LYS A 45 7.10 -8.67 9.46
CA LYS A 45 7.42 -7.43 8.74
C LYS A 45 8.14 -6.50 9.72
N SER A 46 9.17 -5.80 9.24
CA SER A 46 10.15 -5.03 10.03
C SER A 46 9.59 -4.36 11.31
N ARG A 47 10.42 -4.40 12.36
CA ARG A 47 10.11 -3.96 13.74
C ARG A 47 9.63 -2.49 13.82
N TRP A 48 10.06 -1.66 12.87
CA TRP A 48 9.86 -0.21 12.83
C TRP A 48 8.46 0.25 12.43
N ASN A 49 7.65 -0.66 11.88
CA ASN A 49 6.25 -0.39 11.64
C ASN A 49 5.47 -1.08 12.77
N ARG A 50 4.95 -0.33 13.74
CA ARG A 50 3.79 -0.78 14.53
C ARG A 50 2.67 0.26 14.42
N PRO A 51 1.88 0.16 13.34
CA PRO A 51 0.43 0.32 13.49
C PRO A 51 -0.29 -0.95 13.01
N GLY A 52 -1.37 -1.30 13.71
CA GLY A 52 -2.21 -2.47 13.44
C GLY A 52 -3.06 -2.32 12.17
N GLY A 53 -3.91 -3.31 11.90
CA GLY A 53 -4.83 -3.32 10.76
C GLY A 53 -4.85 -4.63 10.00
N ILE A 54 -5.85 -4.81 9.13
CA ILE A 54 -6.16 -6.09 8.46
C ILE A 54 -4.97 -6.61 7.65
N VAL A 55 -4.19 -5.73 7.01
CA VAL A 55 -3.02 -6.08 6.17
C VAL A 55 -1.86 -6.72 6.97
N ARG A 56 -1.87 -6.57 8.30
CA ARG A 56 -0.83 -7.08 9.22
C ARG A 56 -1.38 -8.05 10.28
N GLU A 57 -2.61 -8.54 10.08
CA GLU A 57 -3.15 -9.64 10.88
C GLU A 57 -2.27 -10.89 10.70
N GLU A 58 -1.68 -11.34 11.81
CA GLU A 58 -0.70 -12.43 11.84
C GLU A 58 -1.39 -13.78 11.61
N SER A 59 -2.62 -13.96 12.13
CA SER A 59 -3.37 -15.19 11.94
C SER A 59 -4.04 -15.22 10.56
N PRO A 60 -3.69 -16.17 9.68
CA PRO A 60 -4.30 -16.27 8.35
C PRO A 60 -5.82 -16.51 8.40
N ILE A 61 -6.29 -17.18 9.47
CA ILE A 61 -7.70 -17.49 9.69
C ILE A 61 -8.44 -16.21 10.07
N ARG A 62 -7.97 -15.49 11.09
CA ARG A 62 -8.56 -14.20 11.50
C ARG A 62 -8.52 -13.18 10.36
N HIS A 63 -7.42 -13.12 9.60
CA HIS A 63 -7.31 -12.26 8.44
C HIS A 63 -8.41 -12.56 7.41
N ARG A 64 -8.63 -13.83 7.10
CA ARG A 64 -9.67 -14.25 6.15
C ARG A 64 -11.07 -13.86 6.64
N ASP A 65 -11.33 -14.03 7.92
CA ASP A 65 -12.65 -13.72 8.50
C ASP A 65 -12.93 -12.23 8.51
N ILE A 66 -11.94 -11.41 8.89
CA ILE A 66 -12.08 -9.96 8.86
C ILE A 66 -12.23 -9.46 7.42
N VAL A 67 -11.41 -9.96 6.49
CA VAL A 67 -11.53 -9.62 5.05
C VAL A 67 -12.91 -9.96 4.51
N LYS A 68 -13.46 -11.14 4.83
CA LYS A 68 -14.83 -11.52 4.41
C LYS A 68 -15.89 -10.53 4.90
N ARG A 69 -15.75 -10.03 6.13
CA ARG A 69 -16.70 -9.06 6.71
C ARG A 69 -16.64 -7.70 6.01
N ILE A 70 -15.45 -7.24 5.64
CA ILE A 70 -15.29 -5.91 5.00
C ILE A 70 -15.42 -5.94 3.47
N TYR A 71 -15.20 -7.09 2.83
CA TYR A 71 -15.19 -7.23 1.37
C TYR A 71 -16.43 -6.66 0.67
N PRO A 72 -17.67 -6.80 1.19
CA PRO A 72 -18.84 -6.22 0.53
C PRO A 72 -18.75 -4.71 0.33
N ALA A 73 -18.24 -3.97 1.34
CA ALA A 73 -18.08 -2.53 1.30
C ALA A 73 -16.99 -2.08 0.29
N PHE A 74 -15.97 -2.92 0.08
CA PHE A 74 -14.87 -2.68 -0.86
C PHE A 74 -15.01 -3.50 -2.16
N SER A 75 -16.21 -3.98 -2.47
CA SER A 75 -16.46 -4.73 -3.70
C SER A 75 -16.42 -3.80 -4.91
N LYS A 76 -16.07 -4.32 -6.09
CA LYS A 76 -16.08 -3.55 -7.34
C LYS A 76 -17.41 -2.81 -7.59
N ARG A 77 -18.52 -3.45 -7.22
CA ARG A 77 -19.86 -2.88 -7.34
C ARG A 77 -20.06 -1.71 -6.36
N SER A 78 -19.62 -1.87 -5.11
CA SER A 78 -19.69 -0.81 -4.09
C SER A 78 -18.84 0.40 -4.49
N VAL A 79 -17.60 0.16 -4.92
CA VAL A 79 -16.69 1.21 -5.40
C VAL A 79 -17.30 1.95 -6.59
N LYS A 80 -17.83 1.22 -7.59
CA LYS A 80 -18.50 1.84 -8.74
C LYS A 80 -19.75 2.65 -8.35
N ALA A 81 -20.47 2.24 -7.31
CA ALA A 81 -21.61 3.00 -6.81
C ALA A 81 -21.21 4.32 -6.15
N LEU A 82 -20.00 4.40 -5.58
CA LEU A 82 -19.44 5.62 -4.96
C LEU A 82 -18.78 6.55 -5.98
N GLU A 83 -18.51 6.08 -7.19
CA GLU A 83 -17.86 6.83 -8.26
C GLU A 83 -18.49 8.23 -8.48
N PRO A 84 -19.83 8.42 -8.56
CA PRO A 84 -20.41 9.75 -8.73
C PRO A 84 -20.15 10.69 -7.54
N VAL A 85 -20.08 10.15 -6.32
CA VAL A 85 -19.81 10.91 -5.09
C VAL A 85 -18.35 11.36 -5.09
N GLU A 86 -17.44 10.46 -5.45
CA GLU A 86 -16.00 10.79 -5.59
C GLU A 86 -15.79 11.91 -6.61
N HIS A 87 -16.42 11.82 -7.80
CA HIS A 87 -16.36 12.87 -8.81
C HIS A 87 -16.90 14.21 -8.27
N GLY A 88 -18.03 14.19 -7.54
CA GLY A 88 -18.58 15.39 -6.92
C GLY A 88 -17.62 16.07 -5.92
N HIS A 89 -16.87 15.29 -5.15
CA HIS A 89 -15.83 15.82 -4.26
C HIS A 89 -14.66 16.44 -5.03
N ILE A 90 -14.21 15.79 -6.11
CA ILE A 90 -13.14 16.31 -6.98
C ILE A 90 -13.58 17.63 -7.62
N ASP A 91 -14.79 17.69 -8.19
CA ASP A 91 -15.33 18.91 -8.80
C ASP A 91 -15.43 20.05 -7.79
N CYS A 92 -15.87 19.75 -6.56
CA CYS A 92 -15.93 20.73 -5.48
C CYS A 92 -14.53 21.25 -5.14
N PHE A 93 -13.55 20.35 -5.01
CA PHE A 93 -12.16 20.71 -4.76
C PHE A 93 -11.60 21.63 -5.86
N VAL A 94 -11.80 21.27 -7.14
CA VAL A 94 -11.36 22.08 -8.28
C VAL A 94 -12.02 23.47 -8.28
N LYS A 95 -13.31 23.56 -7.97
CA LYS A 95 -14.01 24.86 -7.84
C LYS A 95 -13.39 25.74 -6.75
N ILE A 96 -13.03 25.17 -5.60
CA ILE A 96 -12.36 25.89 -4.51
C ILE A 96 -10.99 26.38 -4.98
N MET A 97 -10.21 25.53 -5.66
CA MET A 97 -8.91 25.89 -6.21
C MET A 97 -9.01 27.06 -7.20
N HIS A 98 -10.00 27.06 -8.10
CA HIS A 98 -10.23 28.21 -8.99
C HIS A 98 -10.61 29.48 -8.24
N ARG A 99 -11.46 29.36 -7.21
CA ARG A 99 -11.86 30.52 -6.39
C ARG A 99 -10.67 31.14 -5.65
N LEU A 100 -9.79 30.32 -5.08
CA LEU A 100 -8.67 30.79 -4.26
C LEU A 100 -7.44 31.17 -5.11
N GLY A 101 -7.11 30.38 -6.13
CA GLY A 101 -5.97 30.57 -7.01
C GLY A 101 -6.09 31.75 -7.98
N SER A 102 -7.27 32.35 -8.11
CA SER A 102 -7.49 33.57 -8.91
C SER A 102 -7.09 34.87 -8.19
N THR A 103 -6.57 34.78 -6.96
CA THR A 103 -6.05 35.95 -6.24
C THR A 103 -4.61 36.27 -6.66
N ALA A 104 -4.23 37.56 -6.64
CA ALA A 104 -2.92 38.05 -7.10
C ALA A 104 -1.70 37.47 -6.36
N LYS A 105 -1.91 36.73 -5.27
CA LYS A 105 -0.86 36.03 -4.53
C LYS A 105 -0.64 34.59 -5.01
N GLY A 106 -1.49 34.08 -5.91
CA GLY A 106 -1.51 32.65 -6.25
C GLY A 106 -1.73 31.79 -5.02
N ILE A 107 -1.66 30.48 -5.18
CA ILE A 107 -1.37 29.59 -4.04
C ILE A 107 0.13 29.66 -3.79
#